data_AF-A0A3M1ADZ3-F1
#
_entry.id   AF-A0A3M1ADZ3-F1
#
_cell.length_a   1.000
_cell.length_b   1.000
_cell.length_c   1.000
_cell.angle_alpha   90.00
_cell.angle_beta   90.00
_cell.angle_gamma   90.00
#
_symmetry.space_group_name_H-M   'P 1'
#
loop_
_entity.id
_entity.type
_entity.pdbx_description
1 polymer ?
#
loop_
_entity_poly.entity_id
_entity_poly.type
_entity_poly.pdbx_seq_one_letter_code
_entity_poly.pdbx_strand_id
1 'polypeptide(L)'
;MTIDLNENHRRALRVALREVERALEEFERLLDQTEKEKKSDADVGSDRVAAVRAKIEATRGLLNGIRLHLGVSENRPTDPWWAIRVGVSRLWEMLEDCKSERMRGYGEVPQASKEALDHHIQQLIDALEEISKTAQK
;
A
#
# COMPACT_ATOMS: atom_id res chain seq x y z
N MET A 1 -8.22 -22.34 17.43
CA MET A 1 -9.26 -21.34 17.75
C MET A 1 -9.76 -20.82 16.42
N THR A 2 -11.01 -21.09 16.05
CA THR A 2 -11.56 -20.76 14.73
C THR A 2 -12.14 -19.36 14.79
N ILE A 3 -11.59 -18.42 14.01
CA ILE A 3 -12.11 -17.04 13.95
C ILE A 3 -13.32 -17.06 13.02
N ASP A 4 -14.50 -16.73 13.54
CA ASP A 4 -15.73 -16.67 12.75
C ASP A 4 -15.82 -15.32 12.01
N LEU A 5 -15.43 -15.33 10.74
CA LEU A 5 -15.46 -14.17 9.86
C LEU A 5 -16.66 -14.27 8.92
N ASN A 6 -17.44 -13.19 8.78
CA ASN A 6 -18.45 -13.13 7.71
C ASN A 6 -17.78 -12.89 6.34
N GLU A 7 -18.55 -13.00 5.25
CA GLU A 7 -18.01 -12.84 3.89
C GLU A 7 -17.44 -11.43 3.63
N ASN A 8 -18.00 -10.39 4.24
CA ASN A 8 -17.49 -9.03 4.11
C ASN A 8 -16.12 -8.89 4.78
N HIS A 9 -15.93 -9.48 5.97
CA HIS A 9 -14.64 -9.52 6.65
C HIS A 9 -13.60 -10.29 5.83
N ARG A 10 -13.97 -11.46 5.29
CA ARG A 10 -13.08 -12.25 4.41
C ARG A 10 -12.70 -11.49 3.14
N ARG A 11 -13.63 -10.72 2.56
CA ARG A 11 -13.39 -9.89 1.38
C ARG A 11 -12.42 -8.75 1.69
N ALA A 12 -12.65 -8.03 2.79
CA ALA A 12 -11.74 -6.97 3.28
C ALA A 12 -10.31 -7.51 3.50
N LEU A 13 -10.19 -8.64 4.20
CA LEU A 13 -8.91 -9.29 4.45
C LEU A 13 -8.24 -9.75 3.15
N ARG A 14 -8.99 -10.27 2.17
CA ARG A 14 -8.41 -10.67 0.88
C ARG A 14 -7.72 -9.51 0.18
N VAL A 15 -8.36 -8.35 0.11
CA VAL A 15 -7.74 -7.17 -0.51
C VAL A 15 -6.56 -6.68 0.31
N ALA A 16 -6.69 -6.58 1.63
CA ALA A 16 -5.58 -6.16 2.48
C ALA A 16 -4.34 -7.06 2.31
N LEU A 17 -4.52 -8.38 2.36
CA LEU A 17 -3.43 -9.35 2.17
C LEU A 17 -2.83 -9.28 0.77
N ARG A 18 -3.66 -9.07 -0.27
CA ARG A 18 -3.18 -8.88 -1.65
C ARG A 18 -2.36 -7.60 -1.80
N GLU A 19 -2.75 -6.53 -1.13
CA GLU A 19 -2.01 -5.27 -1.13
C GLU A 19 -0.67 -5.38 -0.41
N VAL A 20 -0.60 -6.16 0.68
CA VAL A 20 0.68 -6.48 1.33
C VAL A 20 1.57 -7.29 0.38
N GLU A 21 1.03 -8.31 -0.30
CA GLU A 21 1.80 -9.10 -1.28
C GLU A 21 2.38 -8.22 -2.39
N ARG A 22 1.57 -7.35 -3.00
CA ARG A 22 2.00 -6.39 -4.02
C ARG A 22 3.11 -5.46 -3.53
N ALA A 23 3.02 -4.98 -2.29
CA ALA A 23 4.05 -4.15 -1.69
C ALA A 23 5.37 -4.93 -1.52
N LEU A 24 5.31 -6.20 -1.10
CA LEU A 24 6.50 -7.06 -1.00
C LEU A 24 7.13 -7.31 -2.37
N GLU A 25 6.34 -7.58 -3.40
CA GLU A 25 6.80 -7.71 -4.79
C GLU A 25 7.52 -6.43 -5.27
N GLU A 26 6.94 -5.26 -4.98
CA GLU A 26 7.54 -3.98 -5.33
C GLU A 26 8.87 -3.74 -4.60
N PHE A 27 8.95 -4.09 -3.31
CA PHE A 27 10.21 -3.98 -2.56
C PHE A 27 11.31 -4.86 -3.16
N GLU A 28 10.99 -6.08 -3.56
CA GLU A 28 11.98 -6.94 -4.26
C GLU A 28 12.43 -6.34 -5.58
N ARG A 29 11.49 -5.78 -6.36
CA ARG A 29 11.81 -5.11 -7.62
C ARG A 29 12.78 -3.93 -7.42
N LEU A 30 12.59 -3.14 -6.35
CA LEU A 30 13.48 -2.04 -6.00
C LEU A 30 14.87 -2.51 -5.55
N LEU A 31 14.93 -3.62 -4.81
CA LEU A 31 16.21 -4.24 -4.43
C LEU A 31 16.96 -4.78 -5.66
N ASP A 32 16.25 -5.45 -6.59
CA ASP A 32 16.82 -5.95 -7.85
C ASP A 32 17.39 -4.80 -8.70
N GLN A 33 16.70 -3.66 -8.76
CA GLN A 33 17.17 -2.46 -9.46
C GLN A 33 18.43 -1.89 -8.79
N THR A 34 18.43 -1.80 -7.47
CA THR A 34 19.58 -1.32 -6.68
C THR A 34 20.82 -2.20 -6.90
N GLU A 35 20.66 -3.53 -6.95
CA GLU A 35 21.77 -4.46 -7.20
C GLU A 35 22.29 -4.37 -8.64
N LYS A 36 21.43 -4.09 -9.62
CA LYS A 36 21.84 -3.86 -11.02
C LYS A 36 22.65 -2.58 -11.19
N GLU A 37 22.27 -1.50 -10.49
CA GLU A 37 22.95 -0.21 -10.54
C GLU A 37 24.28 -0.21 -9.76
N LYS A 38 24.36 -0.94 -8.64
CA LYS A 38 25.56 -1.02 -7.79
C LYS A 38 26.67 -1.97 -8.27
N LYS A 39 26.50 -2.67 -9.39
CA LYS A 39 27.60 -3.43 -10.02
C LYS A 39 28.81 -2.56 -10.43
N SER A 40 28.71 -1.22 -10.30
CA SER A 40 29.80 -0.28 -10.52
C SER A 40 30.57 0.16 -9.26
N ASP A 41 30.09 -0.11 -8.04
CA ASP A 41 30.79 0.26 -6.80
C ASP A 41 30.54 -0.81 -5.72
N ALA A 42 31.55 -1.65 -5.48
CA ALA A 42 31.43 -2.82 -4.63
C ALA A 42 31.46 -2.48 -3.12
N ASP A 43 30.72 -3.31 -2.37
CA ASP A 43 31.04 -3.80 -1.02
C ASP A 43 30.28 -3.26 0.21
N VAL A 44 29.46 -2.21 0.11
CA VAL A 44 28.68 -1.71 1.28
C VAL A 44 27.17 -2.00 1.18
N GLY A 45 26.71 -2.55 0.04
CA GLY A 45 25.28 -2.76 -0.25
C GLY A 45 24.71 -4.17 0.00
N SER A 46 25.54 -5.22 -0.03
CA SER A 46 25.06 -6.62 -0.13
C SER A 46 24.40 -7.14 1.14
N ASP A 47 25.00 -6.92 2.31
CA ASP A 47 24.50 -7.47 3.57
C ASP A 47 23.16 -6.87 3.98
N ARG A 48 22.98 -5.56 3.71
CA ARG A 48 21.73 -4.85 4.00
C ARG A 48 20.61 -5.31 3.08
N VAL A 49 20.90 -5.52 1.79
CA VAL A 49 19.94 -6.08 0.81
C VAL A 49 19.55 -7.51 1.20
N ALA A 50 20.52 -8.36 1.54
CA ALA A 50 20.27 -9.73 1.98
C ALA A 50 19.38 -9.76 3.25
N ALA A 51 19.66 -8.90 4.23
CA ALA A 51 18.85 -8.79 5.44
C ALA A 51 17.41 -8.34 5.16
N VAL A 52 17.20 -7.40 4.23
CA VAL A 52 15.85 -6.97 3.83
C VAL A 52 15.12 -8.09 3.09
N ARG A 53 15.78 -8.80 2.16
CA ARG A 53 15.19 -9.96 1.46
C ARG A 53 14.75 -11.04 2.44
N ALA A 54 15.58 -11.36 3.44
CA ALA A 54 15.20 -12.33 4.48
C ALA A 54 13.94 -11.92 5.24
N LYS A 55 13.74 -10.61 5.50
CA LYS A 55 12.53 -10.08 6.12
C LYS A 55 11.31 -10.13 5.20
N ILE A 56 11.49 -9.85 3.91
CA ILE A 56 10.44 -10.00 2.90
C ILE A 56 9.93 -11.44 2.89
N GLU A 57 10.84 -12.41 2.83
CA GLU A 57 10.48 -13.83 2.78
C GLU A 57 9.81 -14.31 4.07
N ALA A 58 10.32 -13.90 5.23
CA ALA A 58 9.65 -14.17 6.50
C ALA A 58 8.22 -13.59 6.54
N THR A 59 8.02 -12.40 5.97
CA THR A 59 6.70 -11.75 5.89
C THR A 59 5.77 -12.51 4.96
N ARG A 60 6.25 -13.03 3.82
CA ARG A 60 5.47 -13.93 2.96
C ARG A 60 5.04 -15.19 3.68
N GLY A 61 5.94 -15.79 4.47
CA GLY A 61 5.62 -16.94 5.31
C GLY A 61 4.46 -16.65 6.27
N LEU A 62 4.49 -15.50 6.95
CA LEU A 62 3.41 -15.04 7.82
C LEU A 62 2.11 -14.84 7.04
N LEU A 63 2.18 -14.20 5.87
CA LEU A 63 1.03 -13.90 5.03
C LEU A 63 0.33 -15.18 4.56
N ASN A 64 1.10 -16.18 4.14
CA ASN A 64 0.58 -17.50 3.79
C ASN A 64 -0.04 -18.22 4.99
N GLY A 65 0.58 -18.14 6.17
CA GLY A 65 0.01 -18.63 7.42
C GLY A 65 -1.35 -18.00 7.73
N ILE A 66 -1.45 -16.67 7.59
CA ILE A 66 -2.70 -15.93 7.80
C ILE A 66 -3.78 -16.34 6.80
N ARG A 67 -3.44 -16.44 5.50
CA ARG A 67 -4.37 -16.91 4.45
C ARG A 67 -4.94 -18.29 4.77
N LEU A 68 -4.09 -19.23 5.18
CA LEU A 68 -4.47 -20.58 5.57
C LEU A 68 -5.35 -20.60 6.82
N HIS A 69 -4.95 -19.88 7.88
CA HIS A 69 -5.70 -19.85 9.14
C HIS A 69 -7.06 -19.18 9.03
N LEU A 70 -7.20 -18.16 8.17
CA LEU A 70 -8.45 -17.41 8.00
C LEU A 70 -9.34 -17.95 6.86
N GLY A 71 -8.88 -18.97 6.13
CA GLY A 71 -9.61 -19.53 4.98
C GLY A 71 -9.81 -18.52 3.84
N VAL A 72 -8.90 -17.55 3.71
CA VAL A 72 -8.97 -16.51 2.69
C VAL A 72 -8.18 -16.97 1.47
N SER A 73 -8.86 -17.64 0.53
CA SER A 73 -8.23 -18.01 -0.75
C SER A 73 -8.22 -16.84 -1.75
N GLU A 74 -7.18 -16.80 -2.59
CA GLU A 74 -7.02 -15.78 -3.64
C GLU A 74 -8.02 -15.96 -4.80
N ASN A 75 -8.59 -17.15 -4.96
CA ASN A 75 -9.35 -17.57 -6.14
C ASN A 75 -10.79 -17.08 -6.20
N ARG A 76 -11.23 -16.18 -5.31
CA ARG A 76 -12.59 -15.61 -5.39
C ARG A 76 -12.55 -14.24 -6.07
N PRO A 77 -13.35 -14.05 -7.14
CA PRO A 77 -13.54 -12.74 -7.74
C PRO A 77 -13.91 -11.73 -6.66
N THR A 78 -13.15 -10.65 -6.59
CA THR A 78 -13.50 -9.51 -5.75
C THR A 78 -14.41 -8.62 -6.59
N ASP A 79 -15.53 -8.18 -6.01
CA ASP A 79 -16.39 -7.18 -6.64
C ASP A 79 -15.55 -5.94 -7.01
N PRO A 80 -15.41 -5.61 -8.31
CA PRO A 80 -14.56 -4.53 -8.76
C PRO A 80 -14.99 -3.18 -8.18
N TRP A 81 -16.29 -2.96 -7.95
CA TRP A 81 -16.80 -1.71 -7.39
C TRP A 81 -16.47 -1.56 -5.91
N TRP A 82 -16.56 -2.64 -5.14
CA TRP A 82 -16.07 -2.66 -3.77
C TRP A 82 -14.54 -2.43 -3.72
N ALA A 83 -13.77 -3.06 -4.61
CA ALA A 83 -12.32 -2.86 -4.66
C ALA A 83 -11.94 -1.41 -5.00
N ILE A 84 -12.65 -0.78 -5.94
CA ILE A 84 -12.48 0.65 -6.27
C ILE A 84 -12.75 1.52 -5.04
N ARG A 85 -13.84 1.29 -4.31
CA ARG A 85 -14.18 2.09 -3.12
C ARG A 85 -13.14 1.96 -1.99
N VAL A 86 -12.65 0.76 -1.74
CA VAL A 86 -11.58 0.53 -0.75
C VAL A 86 -10.29 1.21 -1.19
N GLY A 87 -9.94 1.09 -2.47
CA GLY A 87 -8.77 1.78 -3.06
C GLY A 87 -8.85 3.29 -2.94
N VAL A 88 -10.00 3.89 -3.29
CA VAL A 88 -10.25 5.33 -3.11
C VAL A 88 -10.11 5.75 -1.66
N SER A 89 -10.68 5.01 -0.71
CA SER A 89 -10.62 5.35 0.72
C SER A 89 -9.17 5.41 1.22
N ARG A 90 -8.34 4.44 0.81
CA ARG A 90 -6.92 4.41 1.15
C ARG A 90 -6.12 5.55 0.50
N LEU A 91 -6.40 5.87 -0.76
CA LEU A 91 -5.75 6.99 -1.46
C LEU A 91 -6.14 8.33 -0.84
N TRP A 92 -7.39 8.47 -0.43
CA TRP A 92 -7.88 9.64 0.28
C TRP A 92 -7.12 9.86 1.59
N GLU A 93 -6.98 8.82 2.43
CA GLU A 93 -6.21 8.88 3.68
C GLU A 93 -4.75 9.33 3.43
N MET A 94 -4.11 8.77 2.40
CA MET A 94 -2.73 9.12 2.04
C MET A 94 -2.59 10.58 1.58
N LEU A 95 -3.55 11.08 0.79
CA LEU A 95 -3.56 12.47 0.32
C LEU A 95 -3.84 13.46 1.45
N GLU A 96 -4.71 13.10 2.38
CA GLU A 96 -4.95 13.88 3.60
C GLU A 96 -3.67 14.08 4.43
N ASP A 97 -2.86 13.03 4.58
CA ASP A 97 -1.59 13.11 5.29
C ASP A 97 -0.52 13.95 4.55
N CYS A 98 -0.73 14.21 3.26
CA CYS A 98 0.10 15.09 2.46
C CYS A 98 -0.27 16.57 2.61
N LYS A 99 -1.37 16.92 3.29
CA LYS A 99 -1.74 18.33 3.52
C LYS A 99 -0.64 19.05 4.31
N SER A 100 -0.42 20.32 3.98
CA SER A 100 0.69 21.11 4.49
C SER A 100 0.75 21.15 6.03
N GLU A 101 -0.40 21.06 6.70
CA GLU A 101 -0.52 21.00 8.15
C GLU A 101 -0.06 19.67 8.78
N ARG A 102 -0.15 18.56 8.03
CA ARG A 102 0.19 17.19 8.46
C ARG A 102 1.60 16.78 8.06
N MET A 103 2.21 17.49 7.11
CA MET A 103 3.57 17.24 6.65
C MET A 103 4.69 17.60 7.65
N ARG A 104 4.37 18.11 8.85
CA ARG A 104 5.38 18.57 9.83
C ARG A 104 6.43 17.50 10.18
N GLY A 105 6.06 16.21 10.12
CA GLY A 105 6.97 15.09 10.32
C GLY A 105 8.05 14.91 9.24
N TYR A 106 7.87 15.55 8.08
CA TYR A 106 8.78 15.52 6.93
C TYR A 106 9.53 16.86 6.73
N GLY A 107 9.28 17.83 7.60
CA GLY A 107 9.79 19.20 7.50
C GLY A 107 8.67 20.23 7.39
N GLU A 108 9.02 21.50 7.51
CA GLU A 108 8.05 22.59 7.34
C GLU A 108 7.83 22.90 5.86
N VAL A 109 6.57 22.90 5.43
CA VAL A 109 6.19 23.39 4.11
C VAL A 109 6.35 24.92 4.09
N PRO A 110 7.08 25.50 3.12
CA PRO A 110 7.23 26.95 3.01
C PRO A 110 5.88 27.65 2.96
N GLN A 111 5.71 28.74 3.72
CA GLN A 111 4.43 29.44 3.85
C GLN A 111 3.84 29.85 2.49
N ALA A 112 4.69 30.28 1.54
CA ALA A 112 4.29 30.67 0.19
C ALA A 112 3.76 29.51 -0.68
N SER A 113 4.04 28.25 -0.30
CA SER A 113 3.68 27.05 -1.07
C SER A 113 2.50 26.29 -0.45
N LYS A 114 2.12 26.58 0.80
CA LYS A 114 1.08 25.83 1.52
C LYS A 114 -0.25 25.83 0.79
N GLU A 115 -0.73 27.02 0.39
CA GLU A 115 -2.03 27.16 -0.27
C GLU A 115 -2.07 26.44 -1.63
N ALA A 116 -1.02 26.56 -2.43
CA ALA A 116 -0.93 25.89 -3.72
C ALA A 116 -0.87 24.36 -3.57
N LEU A 117 -0.10 23.87 -2.60
CA LEU A 117 -0.01 22.43 -2.29
C LEU A 117 -1.38 21.89 -1.86
N ASP A 118 -2.01 22.52 -0.88
CA ASP A 118 -3.29 22.08 -0.34
C ASP A 118 -4.40 22.14 -1.40
N HIS A 119 -4.35 23.13 -2.29
CA HIS A 119 -5.25 23.20 -3.45
C HIS A 119 -5.10 21.99 -4.37
N HIS A 120 -3.87 21.62 -4.76
CA HIS A 120 -3.64 20.46 -5.63
C HIS A 120 -4.01 19.14 -4.97
N ILE A 121 -3.73 18.99 -3.68
CA ILE A 121 -4.15 17.81 -2.91
C ILE A 121 -5.68 17.72 -2.89
N GLN A 122 -6.37 18.84 -2.68
CA GLN A 122 -7.82 18.87 -2.68
C GLN A 122 -8.39 18.49 -4.05
N GLN A 123 -7.80 18.96 -5.15
CA GLN A 123 -8.21 18.56 -6.50
C GLN A 123 -8.11 17.04 -6.72
N LEU A 124 -7.08 16.39 -6.17
CA LEU A 124 -6.94 14.93 -6.24
C LEU A 124 -7.98 14.22 -5.38
N ILE A 125 -8.25 14.73 -4.17
CA ILE A 125 -9.30 14.21 -3.29
C ILE A 125 -10.67 14.28 -3.99
N ASP A 126 -11.02 15.42 -4.56
CA ASP A 126 -12.30 15.63 -5.25
C ASP A 126 -12.44 14.66 -6.43
N ALA A 127 -11.37 14.46 -7.21
CA ALA A 127 -11.36 13.50 -8.31
C ALA A 127 -11.59 12.05 -7.84
N LEU A 128 -10.98 11.65 -6.72
CA LEU A 128 -11.19 10.32 -6.14
C LEU A 128 -12.62 10.15 -5.60
N GLU A 129 -13.20 11.19 -5.00
CA GLU A 129 -14.59 11.17 -4.55
C GLU A 129 -15.56 10.95 -5.71
N GLU A 130 -15.34 11.60 -6.86
CA GLU A 130 -16.16 11.38 -8.06
C GLU A 130 -16.05 9.95 -8.60
N ILE A 131 -14.84 9.35 -8.56
CA ILE A 131 -14.64 7.93 -8.89
C ILE A 131 -15.44 7.03 -7.93
N SER A 132 -15.38 7.30 -6.63
CA SER A 132 -16.11 6.54 -5.61
C SER A 132 -17.63 6.65 -5.77
N LYS A 133 -18.16 7.85 -6.03
CA LYS A 133 -19.59 8.08 -6.31
C LYS A 133 -20.04 7.31 -7.55
N THR A 134 -19.23 7.28 -8.59
CA THR A 134 -19.51 6.50 -9.81
C THR A 134 -19.55 5.00 -9.53
N ALA A 135 -18.69 4.51 -8.64
CA ALA A 135 -18.65 3.11 -8.20
C ALA A 135 -19.79 2.69 -7.23
N GLN A 136 -20.68 3.61 -6.84
CA GLN A 136 -21.85 3.32 -6.01
C GLN A 136 -23.14 3.09 -6.83
N LYS A 137 -23.15 3.45 -8.12
CA LYS A 137 -24.26 3.25 -9.05
C LYS A 137 -24.22 1.89 -9.70
#